data_AF-A0A1V6BXQ6-F1
#
_entry.id   AF-A0A1V6BXQ6-F1
#
_cell.length_a   1.000
_cell.length_b   1.000
_cell.length_c   1.000
_cell.angle_alpha   90.00
_cell.angle_beta   90.00
_cell.angle_gamma   90.00
#
_symmetry.space_group_name_H-M   'P 1'
#
loop_
_entity.id
_entity.type
_entity.pdbx_description
1 polymer ?
#
loop_
_entity_poly.entity_id
_entity_poly.type
_entity_poly.pdbx_seq_one_letter_code
_entity_poly.pdbx_strand_id
1 'polypeptide(L)'
;MDEEKIISILASILRDLWIEERIKEGYHLPEKCPVYEKSGDNEDILKNSDLIHCRKCDPNLRDLGEIDSFTKEEYLKRAEIFYEKMLKEGIKFYW
;
A
#
# COMPACT_ATOMS: atom_id res chain seq x y z
N MET A 1 -13.49 -1.50 -22.46
CA MET A 1 -13.43 -1.96 -21.05
C MET A 1 -14.33 -1.06 -20.23
N ASP A 2 -14.98 -1.55 -19.17
CA ASP A 2 -15.79 -0.70 -18.27
C ASP A 2 -14.90 0.36 -17.61
N GLU A 3 -15.42 1.58 -17.42
CA GLU A 3 -14.72 2.70 -16.80
C GLU A 3 -14.20 2.32 -15.41
N GLU A 4 -15.06 1.67 -14.62
CA GLU A 4 -14.71 1.19 -13.28
C GLU A 4 -13.51 0.23 -13.32
N LYS A 5 -13.43 -0.61 -14.37
CA LYS A 5 -12.31 -1.54 -14.55
C LYS A 5 -11.03 -0.81 -14.92
N ILE A 6 -11.09 0.25 -15.73
CA ILE A 6 -9.92 1.08 -16.04
C ILE A 6 -9.42 1.78 -14.77
N ILE A 7 -10.32 2.41 -14.02
CA ILE A 7 -9.99 3.10 -12.77
C ILE A 7 -9.36 2.13 -11.76
N SER A 8 -9.92 0.92 -11.62
CA SER A 8 -9.35 -0.11 -10.74
C SER A 8 -7.94 -0.54 -11.15
N ILE A 9 -7.68 -0.69 -12.45
CA ILE A 9 -6.34 -0.99 -12.98
C ILE A 9 -5.38 0.16 -12.68
N LEU A 10 -5.78 1.40 -12.96
CA LEU A 10 -4.96 2.58 -12.69
C LEU A 10 -4.65 2.73 -11.19
N ALA A 11 -5.62 2.48 -10.32
CA ALA A 11 -5.41 2.51 -8.87
C ALA A 11 -4.39 1.47 -8.41
N SER A 12 -4.45 0.26 -9.00
CA SER A 12 -3.48 -0.80 -8.71
C SER A 12 -2.08 -0.40 -9.18
N ILE A 13 -1.94 0.14 -10.39
CA ILE A 13 -0.65 0.61 -10.93
C ILE A 13 -0.06 1.72 -10.06
N LEU A 14 -0.85 2.74 -9.70
CA LEU A 14 -0.38 3.85 -8.86
C LEU A 14 0.14 3.36 -7.50
N ARG A 15 -0.53 2.35 -6.94
CA ARG A 15 -0.16 1.73 -5.69
C ARG A 15 1.13 0.91 -5.84
N ASP A 16 1.24 0.09 -6.87
CA ASP A 16 2.41 -0.75 -7.09
C ASP A 16 3.68 0.08 -7.29
N LEU A 17 3.58 1.17 -8.06
CA LEU A 17 4.66 2.15 -8.18
C LEU A 17 5.05 2.76 -6.82
N TRP A 18 4.07 3.07 -5.97
CA TRP A 18 4.37 3.57 -4.63
C TRP A 18 5.04 2.53 -3.74
N ILE A 19 4.62 1.26 -3.78
CA ILE A 19 5.29 0.17 -3.04
C ILE A 19 6.73 0.03 -3.49
N GLU A 20 6.99 0.03 -4.79
CA GLU A 20 8.35 -0.13 -5.32
C GLU A 20 9.30 0.91 -4.72
N GLU A 21 8.86 2.17 -4.65
CA GLU A 21 9.63 3.24 -4.01
C GLU A 21 9.78 3.01 -2.51
N ARG A 22 8.72 2.58 -1.82
CA ARG A 22 8.78 2.27 -0.39
C ARG A 22 9.73 1.14 -0.06
N ILE A 23 9.75 0.07 -0.85
CA ILE A 23 10.69 -1.04 -0.68
C ILE A 23 12.13 -0.55 -0.86
N LYS A 24 12.40 0.30 -1.86
CA LYS A 24 13.73 0.92 -2.04
C LYS A 24 14.14 1.78 -0.85
N GLU A 25 13.18 2.46 -0.21
CA GLU A 25 13.37 3.23 1.02
C GLU A 25 13.49 2.37 2.31
N GLY A 26 13.49 1.04 2.17
CA GLY A 26 13.63 0.07 3.26
C GLY A 26 12.33 -0.26 4.02
N TYR A 27 11.17 0.15 3.49
CA TYR A 27 9.90 -0.25 4.06
C TYR A 27 9.61 -1.74 3.81
N HIS A 28 8.88 -2.34 4.75
CA HIS A 28 8.55 -3.74 4.74
C HIS A 28 7.23 -4.01 5.46
N LEU A 29 6.64 -5.14 5.12
CA LEU A 29 5.48 -5.64 5.84
C LEU A 29 5.84 -6.01 7.29
N PRO A 30 4.89 -5.91 8.23
CA PRO A 30 5.12 -6.26 9.63
C PRO A 30 5.68 -7.66 9.85
N GLU A 31 5.24 -8.65 9.08
CA GLU A 31 5.69 -10.04 9.22
C GLU A 31 7.14 -10.25 8.78
N LYS A 32 7.71 -9.28 8.05
CA LYS A 32 9.10 -9.28 7.59
C LYS A 32 9.96 -8.29 8.38
N CYS A 33 9.42 -7.70 9.45
CA CYS A 33 10.14 -6.73 10.25
C CYS A 33 11.29 -7.42 11.01
N PRO A 34 12.56 -7.01 10.79
CA PRO A 34 13.72 -7.64 11.42
C PRO A 34 13.79 -7.39 12.94
N VAL A 35 12.95 -6.49 13.46
CA VAL A 35 12.86 -6.15 14.89
C VAL A 35 11.76 -6.94 15.60
N TYR A 36 10.87 -7.63 14.87
CA TYR A 36 9.66 -8.20 15.47
C TYR A 36 9.88 -9.51 16.24
N GLU A 37 11.04 -10.18 16.13
CA GLU A 37 11.37 -11.33 17.00
C GLU A 37 12.88 -11.47 17.34
N LYS A 38 13.20 -11.22 18.62
CA LYS A 38 14.06 -12.08 19.46
C LYS A 38 13.48 -12.13 20.89
N SER A 39 12.19 -12.45 21.00
CA SER A 39 11.51 -12.66 22.30
C SER A 39 11.05 -14.11 22.46
N GLY A 40 11.83 -15.08 21.97
CA GLY A 40 11.92 -16.40 22.61
C GLY A 40 13.30 -16.41 23.27
N ASP A 41 13.43 -16.23 24.59
CA ASP A 41 13.29 -17.31 25.56
C ASP A 41 13.12 -16.78 27.00
N ASN A 42 12.13 -15.93 27.30
CA ASN A 42 11.80 -15.64 28.70
C ASN A 42 10.33 -15.19 28.87
N GLU A 43 9.53 -16.05 29.49
CA GLU A 43 8.10 -15.86 29.81
C GLU A 43 7.77 -14.75 30.82
N ASP A 44 8.74 -13.93 31.28
CA ASP A 44 8.51 -13.03 32.44
C ASP A 44 8.73 -11.53 32.20
N ILE A 45 8.87 -11.11 30.95
CA ILE A 45 8.94 -9.68 30.60
C ILE A 45 7.87 -9.54 29.51
N LEU A 46 6.77 -8.82 29.70
CA LEU A 46 6.61 -7.45 29.21
C LEU A 46 5.26 -6.91 29.72
N LYS A 47 5.22 -6.40 30.96
CA LYS A 47 4.10 -5.56 31.44
C LYS A 47 4.30 -4.07 31.20
N ASN A 48 5.39 -3.64 30.55
CA ASN A 48 5.70 -2.23 30.23
C ASN A 48 6.85 -2.08 29.21
N SER A 49 6.78 -2.74 28.04
CA SER A 49 7.69 -2.36 26.94
C SER A 49 6.98 -1.47 25.96
N ASP A 50 7.51 -0.26 25.83
CA ASP A 50 7.43 0.52 24.61
C ASP A 50 7.87 -0.39 23.45
N LEU A 51 6.90 -0.93 22.73
CA LEU A 51 7.12 -1.71 21.51
C LEU A 51 7.99 -0.84 20.60
N ILE A 52 9.18 -1.33 20.26
CA ILE A 52 10.04 -0.65 19.28
C ILE A 52 9.32 -0.75 17.93
N HIS A 53 8.49 0.25 17.63
CA HIS A 53 7.81 0.36 16.35
C HIS A 53 8.85 0.75 15.30
N CYS A 54 9.26 -0.22 14.48
CA CYS A 54 10.03 0.05 13.29
C CYS A 54 9.26 1.07 12.43
N ARG A 55 9.82 2.28 12.25
CA ARG A 55 9.18 3.37 11.46
C ARG A 55 9.03 3.06 9.97
N LYS A 56 9.60 1.94 9.53
CA LYS A 56 9.56 1.43 8.16
C LYS A 56 8.63 0.21 8.01
N CYS A 57 7.93 -0.15 9.09
CA CYS A 57 6.90 -1.17 9.07
C CYS A 57 5.58 -0.55 8.57
N ASP A 58 5.07 -1.04 7.44
CA ASP A 58 3.84 -0.52 6.84
C ASP A 58 2.93 -1.67 6.37
N PRO A 59 1.73 -1.84 6.97
CA PRO A 59 0.79 -2.91 6.61
C PRO A 59 0.16 -2.72 5.22
N ASN A 60 0.25 -1.53 4.63
CA ASN A 60 -0.37 -1.20 3.35
C ASN A 60 0.51 -1.58 2.13
N LEU A 61 1.65 -2.23 2.35
CA LEU A 61 2.47 -2.84 1.30
C LEU A 61 1.90 -4.19 0.79
N ARG A 62 0.58 -4.29 0.66
CA ARG A 62 -0.21 -5.45 0.17
C ARG A 62 -1.18 -5.03 -0.92
N ASP A 63 -1.52 -5.89 -1.88
CA ASP A 63 -2.40 -5.58 -3.03
C ASP A 63 -3.60 -4.66 -2.71
N LEU A 64 -4.09 -3.89 -3.69
CA LEU A 64 -5.17 -2.91 -3.50
C LEU A 64 -6.44 -3.51 -2.85
N GLY A 65 -6.69 -4.80 -3.04
CA GLY A 65 -7.80 -5.53 -2.42
C GLY A 65 -7.58 -5.92 -0.95
N GLU A 66 -6.35 -5.86 -0.46
CA GLU A 66 -5.92 -6.33 0.86
C GLU A 66 -5.59 -5.19 1.85
N ILE A 67 -5.58 -3.93 1.39
CA ILE A 67 -5.36 -2.76 2.25
C ILE A 67 -6.66 -2.26 2.86
N ASP A 68 -6.53 -1.37 3.85
CA ASP A 68 -7.67 -0.76 4.49
C ASP A 68 -8.53 0.06 3.50
N SER A 69 -9.84 0.11 3.76
CA SER A 69 -10.81 0.74 2.85
C SER A 69 -10.54 2.23 2.62
N PHE A 70 -10.04 2.94 3.63
CA PHE A 70 -9.76 4.37 3.50
C PHE A 70 -8.61 4.61 2.52
N THR A 71 -7.49 3.91 2.68
CA THR A 71 -6.35 4.00 1.76
C THR A 71 -6.72 3.52 0.35
N LYS A 72 -7.53 2.45 0.24
CA LYS A 72 -8.04 1.98 -1.05
C LYS A 72 -8.86 3.05 -1.77
N GLU A 73 -9.77 3.71 -1.07
CA GLU A 73 -10.58 4.80 -1.63
C GLU A 73 -9.73 5.99 -2.09
N GLU A 74 -8.65 6.32 -1.38
CA GLU A 74 -7.73 7.36 -1.85
C GLU A 74 -7.07 7.02 -3.19
N TYR A 75 -6.62 5.77 -3.37
CA TYR A 75 -6.04 5.34 -4.64
C TYR A 75 -7.07 5.35 -5.78
N LEU A 76 -8.30 4.92 -5.51
CA LEU A 76 -9.39 4.96 -6.49
C LEU A 76 -9.72 6.41 -6.90
N LYS A 77 -9.83 7.34 -5.95
CA LYS A 77 -10.06 8.77 -6.24
C LYS A 77 -8.92 9.38 -7.07
N ARG A 78 -7.67 9.04 -6.75
CA ARG A 78 -6.51 9.50 -7.53
C ARG A 78 -6.52 8.92 -8.94
N ALA A 79 -6.90 7.66 -9.09
CA ALA A 79 -7.02 7.00 -10.38
C ALA A 79 -8.13 7.61 -11.24
N GLU A 80 -9.28 7.93 -10.64
CA GLU A 80 -10.39 8.64 -11.29
C GLU A 80 -9.95 10.03 -11.79
N ILE A 81 -9.30 10.82 -10.95
CA ILE A 81 -8.75 12.13 -11.35
C ILE A 81 -7.75 11.97 -12.51
N PHE A 82 -6.90 10.94 -12.47
CA PHE A 82 -5.94 10.69 -13.53
C PHE A 82 -6.62 10.25 -14.83
N TYR A 83 -7.64 9.39 -14.74
CA TYR A 83 -8.48 8.98 -15.86
C TYR A 83 -9.17 10.18 -16.52
N GLU A 84 -9.81 11.05 -15.76
CA GLU A 84 -10.44 12.26 -16.29
C GLU A 84 -9.43 13.18 -16.99
N LYS A 85 -8.22 13.32 -16.45
CA LYS A 85 -7.15 14.09 -17.09
C LYS A 85 -6.75 13.48 -18.42
N MET A 86 -6.57 12.16 -18.49
CA MET A 86 -6.27 11.48 -19.75
C MET A 86 -7.34 11.71 -20.81
N LEU A 87 -8.62 11.62 -20.43
CA LEU A 87 -9.73 11.93 -21.35
C LEU A 87 -9.69 13.39 -21.84
N LYS A 88 -9.38 14.36 -20.95
CA LYS A 88 -9.24 15.79 -21.30
C LYS A 88 -8.08 16.03 -22.26
N GLU A 89 -6.99 15.29 -22.13
CA GLU A 89 -5.85 15.30 -23.07
C GLU A 89 -6.15 14.55 -24.39
N GLY A 90 -7.38 14.05 -24.57
CA GLY A 90 -7.80 13.37 -25.78
C GLY A 90 -7.35 11.91 -25.89
N ILE A 91 -6.82 11.33 -24.80
CA ILE A 91 -6.50 9.90 -24.74
C ILE A 91 -7.81 9.11 -24.73
N LYS A 92 -7.90 8.14 -25.63
CA LYS A 92 -9.06 7.27 -25.76
C LYS A 92 -8.65 5.84 -25.42
N PHE A 93 -9.45 5.19 -24.59
CA PHE A 93 -9.24 3.80 -24.20
C PHE A 93 -9.99 2.90 -25.19
N TYR A 94 -9.23 2.19 -26.01
CA TYR A 94 -9.77 1.24 -26.98
C TYR A 94 -9.57 -0.20 -26.49
N TRP A 95 -10.35 -1.09 -27.08
CA TRP A 95 -10.52 -2.50 -26.72
C TRP A 95 -9.35 -3.35 -27.20
#